data_AF-A0A6G2VK59-F1
#
_entry.id   AF-A0A6G2VK59-F1
#
_cell.length_a   1.000
_cell.length_b   1.000
_cell.length_c   1.000
_cell.angle_alpha   90.00
_cell.angle_beta   90.00
_cell.angle_gamma   90.00
#
_symmetry.space_group_name_H-M   'P 1'
#
loop_
_entity.id
_entity.type
_entity.pdbx_description
1 polymer ?
#
loop_
_entity_poly.entity_id
_entity_poly.type
_entity_poly.pdbx_seq_one_letter_code
_entity_poly.pdbx_strand_id
1 'polypeptide(L)'
;MTLPQPKRNLVPHPVERRIVEVMQEGQELSEEQRMRIAAWLEANGVEPRRVAQKTITVECKVSGNRESRHVIGFHEYYETPDGHRTINERTLEGALTFQRWVAQTVPLEPDPEWEGWDERQARLDKMKMEGSSE
;
A
#
# COMPACT_ATOMS: atom_id res chain seq x y z
N MET A 1 41.68 34.19 8.43
CA MET A 1 41.64 32.96 7.60
C MET A 1 40.22 32.46 7.64
N THR A 2 39.49 32.56 6.52
CA THR A 2 38.07 32.21 6.43
C THR A 2 37.97 30.80 5.88
N LEU A 3 37.36 29.87 6.63
CA LEU A 3 37.13 28.49 6.16
C LEU A 3 36.24 28.53 4.91
N PRO A 4 36.56 27.80 3.83
CA PRO A 4 35.68 27.69 2.68
C PRO A 4 34.39 26.98 3.11
N GLN A 5 33.25 27.64 2.96
CA GLN A 5 31.96 26.98 3.19
C GLN A 5 31.78 25.84 2.19
N PRO A 6 31.24 24.68 2.61
CA PRO A 6 30.94 23.61 1.69
C PRO A 6 29.93 24.12 0.66
N LYS A 7 30.31 24.08 -0.61
CA LYS A 7 29.37 24.30 -1.73
C LYS A 7 28.24 23.30 -1.57
N ARG A 8 27.07 23.75 -1.12
CA ARG A 8 25.83 23.00 -1.26
C ARG A 8 25.60 22.84 -2.75
N ASN A 9 26.02 21.71 -3.31
CA ASN A 9 25.60 21.32 -4.64
C ASN A 9 24.08 21.13 -4.57
N LEU A 10 23.33 22.11 -5.08
CA LEU A 10 21.88 22.12 -5.23
C LEU A 10 21.43 21.18 -6.35
N VAL A 11 22.11 20.04 -6.54
CA VAL A 11 21.62 19.01 -7.45
C VAL A 11 20.47 18.33 -6.73
N PRO A 12 19.22 18.37 -7.24
CA PRO A 12 18.15 17.59 -6.67
C PRO A 12 18.62 16.14 -6.65
N HIS A 13 18.70 15.54 -5.47
CA HIS A 13 18.89 14.10 -5.42
C HIS A 13 17.65 13.49 -6.10
N PRO A 14 17.81 12.60 -7.10
CA PRO A 14 16.66 12.01 -7.76
C PRO A 14 15.77 11.37 -6.71
N VAL A 15 14.51 11.79 -6.69
CA VAL A 15 13.48 11.17 -5.87
C VAL A 15 12.69 10.27 -6.80
N GLU A 16 12.87 8.96 -6.64
CA GLU A 16 12.13 7.95 -7.39
C GLU A 16 10.82 7.66 -6.65
N ARG A 17 9.72 7.51 -7.39
CA ARG A 17 8.44 7.08 -6.83
C ARG A 17 8.28 5.60 -7.16
N ARG A 18 8.21 4.77 -6.13
CA ARG A 18 7.88 3.35 -6.25
C ARG A 18 6.40 3.18 -5.98
N ILE A 19 5.71 2.52 -6.92
CA ILE A 19 4.29 2.21 -6.84
C ILE A 19 4.17 0.71 -7.03
N VAL A 20 3.57 0.02 -6.07
CA VAL A 20 3.23 -1.39 -6.15
C VAL A 20 1.72 -1.47 -6.19
N GLU A 21 1.17 -2.11 -7.23
CA GLU A 21 -0.26 -2.39 -7.31
C GLU A 21 -0.56 -3.65 -6.52
N VAL A 22 -1.46 -3.53 -5.55
CA VAL A 22 -1.96 -4.65 -4.72
C VAL A 22 -3.14 -5.34 -5.40
N MET A 23 -3.97 -4.55 -6.08
CA MET A 23 -5.13 -5.00 -6.86
C MET A 23 -5.34 -4.01 -7.99
N GLN A 24 -5.68 -4.50 -9.19
CA GLN A 24 -6.11 -3.66 -10.31
C GLN A 24 -7.64 -3.58 -10.40
N GLU A 25 -8.16 -2.44 -10.88
CA GLU A 25 -9.59 -2.30 -11.20
C GLU A 25 -10.01 -3.33 -12.25
N GLY A 26 -11.10 -4.05 -12.00
CA GLY A 26 -11.60 -5.11 -12.89
C GLY A 26 -10.85 -6.45 -12.80
N GLN A 27 -9.82 -6.56 -11.96
CA GLN A 27 -9.14 -7.83 -11.71
C GLN A 27 -10.07 -8.80 -10.98
N GLU A 28 -10.21 -10.02 -11.52
CA GLU A 28 -10.84 -11.10 -10.78
C GLU A 28 -9.87 -11.61 -9.70
N LEU A 29 -10.33 -11.56 -8.45
CA LEU A 29 -9.61 -12.09 -7.31
C LEU A 29 -10.28 -13.37 -6.82
N SER A 30 -9.46 -14.34 -6.39
CA SER A 30 -9.97 -15.49 -5.65
C SER A 30 -10.60 -15.04 -4.32
N GLU A 31 -11.44 -15.89 -3.72
CA GLU A 31 -12.02 -15.59 -2.41
C GLU A 31 -10.93 -15.39 -1.34
N GLU A 32 -9.89 -16.23 -1.36
CA GLU A 32 -8.75 -16.13 -0.46
C GLU A 32 -7.98 -14.82 -0.64
N GLN A 33 -7.72 -14.40 -1.88
CA GLN A 33 -7.07 -13.11 -2.16
C GLN A 33 -7.92 -11.93 -1.66
N ARG A 34 -9.24 -11.98 -1.87
CA ARG A 34 -10.17 -10.95 -1.33
C ARG A 34 -10.11 -10.89 0.19
N MET A 35 -10.14 -12.04 0.87
CA MET A 35 -10.06 -12.11 2.33
C MET A 35 -8.72 -11.55 2.85
N ARG A 36 -7.61 -11.86 2.19
CA ARG A 36 -6.28 -11.38 2.58
C ARG A 36 -6.14 -9.87 2.41
N ILE A 37 -6.62 -9.32 1.30
CA ILE A 37 -6.64 -7.87 1.08
C ILE A 37 -7.53 -7.20 2.13
N ALA A 38 -8.72 -7.75 2.42
CA ALA A 38 -9.62 -7.22 3.45
C ALA A 38 -8.96 -7.19 4.84
N ALA A 39 -8.38 -8.31 5.28
CA ALA A 39 -7.68 -8.39 6.56
C ALA A 39 -6.48 -7.43 6.65
N TRP A 40 -5.74 -7.29 5.55
CA TRP A 40 -4.64 -6.33 5.46
C TRP A 40 -5.10 -4.87 5.55
N LEU A 41 -6.20 -4.51 4.90
CA LEU A 41 -6.80 -3.18 5.00
C LEU A 41 -7.24 -2.88 6.44
N GLU A 42 -7.92 -3.84 7.10
CA GLU A 42 -8.35 -3.70 8.51
C GLU A 42 -7.18 -3.50 9.45
N ALA A 43 -6.10 -4.28 9.28
CA ALA A 43 -4.87 -4.14 10.07
C ALA A 43 -4.21 -2.76 9.90
N ASN A 44 -4.47 -2.07 8.80
CA ASN A 44 -4.01 -0.70 8.54
C ASN A 44 -5.05 0.38 8.90
N GLY A 45 -6.14 0.01 9.59
CA GLY A 45 -7.19 0.92 10.03
C GLY A 45 -8.11 1.39 8.89
N VAL A 46 -8.17 0.63 7.79
CA VAL A 46 -9.07 0.89 6.66
C VAL A 46 -10.20 -0.13 6.69
N GLU A 47 -11.44 0.36 6.66
CA GLU A 47 -12.62 -0.48 6.67
C GLU A 47 -12.92 -1.03 5.26
N PRO A 48 -12.80 -2.35 5.00
CA PRO A 48 -12.85 -2.90 3.65
C PRO A 48 -14.17 -2.64 2.92
N ARG A 49 -15.31 -2.61 3.63
CA ARG A 49 -16.62 -2.34 3.01
C ARG A 49 -16.75 -0.94 2.40
N ARG A 50 -15.92 0.00 2.85
CA ARG A 50 -15.86 1.38 2.36
C ARG A 50 -14.89 1.52 1.19
N VAL A 51 -14.02 0.54 0.95
CA VAL A 51 -13.09 0.55 -0.18
C VAL A 51 -13.83 0.12 -1.44
N ALA A 52 -13.74 0.96 -2.47
CA ALA A 52 -14.27 0.65 -3.78
C ALA A 52 -13.41 -0.40 -4.49
N GLN A 53 -14.05 -1.23 -5.33
CA GLN A 53 -13.37 -2.22 -6.18
C GLN A 53 -12.61 -1.54 -7.34
N LYS A 54 -11.66 -0.70 -6.99
CA LYS A 54 -10.74 0.03 -7.88
C LYS A 54 -9.32 -0.28 -7.50
N THR A 55 -8.36 0.12 -8.33
CA THR A 55 -6.93 -0.12 -8.06
C THR A 55 -6.54 0.32 -6.64
N ILE A 56 -5.87 -0.58 -5.92
CA ILE A 56 -5.24 -0.33 -4.62
C ILE A 56 -3.73 -0.34 -4.83
N THR A 57 -3.03 0.67 -4.33
CA THR A 57 -1.58 0.80 -4.47
C THR A 57 -0.90 0.93 -3.11
N VAL A 58 0.37 0.52 -3.06
CA VAL A 58 1.30 0.89 -1.99
C VAL A 58 2.41 1.72 -2.63
N GLU A 59 2.65 2.91 -2.09
CA GLU A 59 3.60 3.84 -2.65
C GLU A 59 4.63 4.30 -1.63
N CYS A 60 5.86 4.50 -2.09
CA CYS A 60 6.89 5.19 -1.34
C CYS A 60 7.78 6.02 -2.27
N LYS A 61 8.42 7.04 -1.69
CA LYS A 61 9.51 7.78 -2.34
C LYS A 61 10.85 7.19 -1.92
N VAL A 62 11.76 7.02 -2.86
CA VAL A 62 13.14 6.60 -2.65
C VAL A 62 14.05 7.78 -2.94
N SER A 63 14.93 8.14 -2.00
CA SER A 63 15.94 9.17 -2.19
C SER A 63 17.31 8.62 -1.79
N GLY A 64 18.18 8.40 -2.78
CA GLY A 64 19.39 7.60 -2.60
C GLY A 64 19.04 6.17 -2.18
N ASN A 65 19.61 5.69 -1.06
CA ASN A 65 19.32 4.35 -0.52
C ASN A 65 18.27 4.35 0.62
N ARG A 66 17.46 5.42 0.73
CA ARG A 66 16.46 5.55 1.80
C ARG A 66 15.05 5.59 1.22
N GLU A 67 14.23 4.67 1.70
CA GLU A 67 12.79 4.68 1.45
C GLU A 67 12.09 5.59 2.49
N SER A 68 11.11 6.35 2.02
CA SER A 68 10.17 7.08 2.87
C SER A 68 9.07 6.14 3.37
N ARG A 69 8.17 6.68 4.21
CA ARG A 69 7.02 5.92 4.70
C ARG A 69 6.15 5.45 3.52
N HIS A 70 5.78 4.17 3.56
CA HIS A 70 4.82 3.59 2.63
C HIS A 70 3.40 4.11 2.91
N VAL A 71 2.67 4.43 1.85
CA VAL A 71 1.27 4.85 1.92
C VAL A 71 0.41 3.94 1.05
N ILE A 72 -0.77 3.60 1.54
CA ILE A 72 -1.77 2.83 0.81
C ILE A 72 -2.70 3.82 0.10
N GLY A 73 -2.79 3.73 -1.23
CA GLY A 73 -3.72 4.48 -2.05
C GLY A 73 -4.92 3.63 -2.44
N PHE A 74 -6.13 4.16 -2.26
CA PHE A 74 -7.37 3.48 -2.65
C PHE A 74 -8.49 4.48 -2.90
N HIS A 75 -9.60 4.01 -3.46
CA HIS A 75 -10.83 4.78 -3.56
C HIS A 75 -11.81 4.36 -2.47
N GLU A 76 -12.40 5.34 -1.80
CA GLU A 76 -13.39 5.13 -0.75
C GLU A 76 -14.78 5.56 -1.25
N TYR A 77 -15.80 4.79 -0.91
CA TYR A 77 -17.19 5.18 -1.15
C TYR A 77 -17.57 6.36 -0.26
N TYR A 78 -18.28 7.31 -0.86
CA TYR A 78 -18.99 8.30 -0.08
C TYR A 78 -20.26 7.65 0.49
N GLU A 79 -20.39 7.64 1.82
CA GLU A 79 -21.54 7.10 2.53
C GLU A 79 -22.30 8.24 3.23
N THR A 80 -23.62 8.20 3.17
CA THR A 80 -24.48 9.08 3.96
C THR A 80 -24.36 8.71 5.45
N PRO A 81 -24.79 9.60 6.37
CA PRO A 81 -24.84 9.29 7.80
C PRO A 81 -25.63 8.00 8.13
N ASP A 82 -26.59 7.65 7.28
CA ASP A 82 -27.42 6.44 7.41
C ASP A 82 -26.73 5.17 6.85
N GLY A 83 -25.50 5.29 6.34
CA GLY A 83 -24.69 4.19 5.82
C GLY A 83 -24.98 3.81 4.36
N HIS A 84 -25.76 4.60 3.63
CA HIS A 84 -26.04 4.36 2.22
C HIS A 84 -24.96 4.98 1.33
N ARG A 85 -24.56 4.27 0.27
CA ARG A 85 -23.62 4.81 -0.72
C ARG A 85 -24.31 5.89 -1.54
N THR A 86 -23.69 7.07 -1.60
CA THR A 86 -24.20 8.15 -2.45
C THR A 86 -23.98 7.82 -3.91
N ILE A 87 -24.98 8.05 -4.75
CA ILE A 87 -24.90 7.87 -6.20
C ILE A 87 -24.16 9.05 -6.82
N ASN A 88 -23.40 8.83 -7.89
CA ASN A 88 -22.83 9.92 -8.65
C ASN A 88 -23.93 10.65 -9.45
N GLU A 89 -24.46 11.76 -8.94
CA GLU A 89 -25.55 12.51 -9.57
C GLU A 89 -25.18 13.08 -10.95
N ARG A 90 -23.89 13.26 -11.25
CA ARG A 90 -23.43 13.80 -12.54
C ARG A 90 -23.53 12.77 -13.66
N THR A 91 -23.19 11.52 -13.39
CA THR A 91 -23.20 10.44 -14.38
C THR A 91 -24.44 9.56 -14.27
N LEU A 92 -25.12 9.59 -13.12
CA LEU A 92 -26.16 8.64 -12.72
C LEU A 92 -25.69 7.18 -12.74
N GLU A 93 -24.37 6.98 -12.77
CA GLU A 93 -23.73 5.68 -12.88
C GLU A 93 -22.85 5.43 -11.65
N GLY A 94 -23.17 4.35 -10.94
CA GLY A 94 -22.39 3.87 -9.80
C GLY A 94 -22.42 4.77 -8.56
N ALA A 95 -21.72 4.29 -7.53
CA ALA A 95 -21.54 5.05 -6.30
C ALA A 95 -20.41 6.09 -6.44
N LEU A 96 -20.61 7.24 -5.81
CA LEU A 96 -19.61 8.29 -5.70
C LEU A 96 -18.42 7.78 -4.88
N THR A 97 -17.22 8.00 -5.40
CA THR A 97 -15.96 7.61 -4.74
C THR A 97 -14.98 8.76 -4.74
N PHE A 98 -14.05 8.76 -3.79
CA PHE A 98 -12.95 9.69 -3.73
C PHE A 98 -11.64 8.97 -3.40
N GLN A 99 -10.52 9.50 -3.85
CA GLN A 99 -9.21 8.92 -3.57
C GLN A 99 -8.76 9.28 -2.15
N ARG A 100 -8.27 8.28 -1.42
CA ARG A 100 -7.73 8.42 -0.07
C ARG A 100 -6.35 7.75 0.02
N TRP A 101 -5.55 8.28 0.94
CA TRP A 101 -4.24 7.76 1.29
C TRP A 101 -4.14 7.54 2.80
N VAL A 102 -3.59 6.40 3.21
CA VAL A 102 -3.29 6.12 4.62
C VAL A 102 -1.86 5.62 4.78
N ALA A 103 -1.26 5.79 5.95
CA ALA A 103 0.04 5.21 6.23
C ALA A 103 -0.05 3.69 6.30
N GLN A 104 0.86 2.99 5.63
CA GLN A 104 1.02 1.56 5.85
C GLN A 104 1.75 1.35 7.18
N THR A 105 1.08 0.67 8.10
CA THR A 105 1.61 0.24 9.40
C THR A 105 1.93 -1.25 9.40
N VAL A 106 1.15 -2.05 8.66
CA VAL A 106 1.34 -3.49 8.49
C VAL A 106 1.57 -3.81 7.00
N PRO A 107 2.68 -4.46 6.64
CA PRO A 107 2.94 -4.86 5.26
C PRO A 107 1.97 -5.94 4.80
N LEU A 108 1.62 -5.95 3.51
CA LEU A 108 0.88 -7.06 2.93
C LEU A 108 1.81 -8.25 2.78
N GLU A 109 1.39 -9.41 3.28
CA GLU A 109 2.14 -10.65 3.06
C GLU A 109 2.03 -11.07 1.58
N PRO A 110 3.13 -11.53 0.95
CA PRO A 110 3.09 -12.05 -0.41
C PRO A 110 2.11 -13.21 -0.55
N ASP A 111 1.66 -13.44 -1.77
CA ASP A 111 0.79 -14.59 -2.05
C ASP A 111 1.51 -15.91 -1.75
N PRO A 112 0.94 -16.86 -0.98
CA PRO A 112 1.46 -18.22 -0.92
C PRO A 112 1.58 -18.87 -2.30
N GLU A 113 0.74 -18.46 -3.25
CA GLU A 113 0.82 -18.88 -4.65
C GLU A 113 1.85 -18.09 -5.47
N TRP A 114 2.53 -17.11 -4.87
CA TRP A 114 3.59 -16.36 -5.55
C TRP A 114 4.84 -17.23 -5.70
N GLU A 115 5.41 -17.28 -6.91
CA GLU A 115 6.58 -18.10 -7.24
C GLU A 115 7.79 -17.89 -6.29
N GLY A 116 7.91 -16.71 -5.67
CA GLY A 116 8.96 -16.39 -4.68
C GLY A 116 8.61 -16.70 -3.21
N TRP A 117 7.47 -17.35 -2.94
CA TRP A 117 7.01 -17.63 -1.57
C TRP A 117 7.97 -18.55 -0.82
N ASP A 118 8.41 -19.64 -1.45
CA ASP A 118 9.29 -20.63 -0.84
C ASP A 118 10.63 -20.03 -0.41
N GLU A 119 11.21 -19.14 -1.24
CA GLU A 119 12.47 -18.43 -0.92
C GLU A 119 12.30 -17.48 0.26
N ARG A 120 11.17 -16.77 0.34
CA ARG A 120 10.84 -15.90 1.47
C ARG A 120 10.67 -16.71 2.74
N GLN A 121 9.94 -17.82 2.67
CA GLN A 121 9.66 -18.68 3.81
C GLN A 121 10.95 -19.28 4.37
N ALA A 122 11.81 -19.82 3.50
CA ALA A 122 13.13 -20.31 3.88
C ALA A 122 13.99 -19.23 4.56
N ARG A 123 13.93 -17.98 4.10
CA ARG A 123 14.63 -16.86 4.75
C ARG A 123 14.08 -16.54 6.14
N LEU A 124 12.75 -16.52 6.29
CA LEU A 124 12.11 -16.25 7.59
C LEU A 124 12.41 -17.36 8.60
N ASP A 125 12.39 -18.62 8.17
CA ASP A 125 12.69 -19.77 9.03
C ASP A 125 14.15 -19.77 9.46
N LYS A 126 15.07 -19.41 8.55
CA LYS A 126 16.49 -19.21 8.89
C LYS A 126 16.69 -18.13 9.97
N MET A 127 16.01 -16.99 9.86
CA MET A 127 16.10 -15.92 10.85
C MET A 127 15.53 -16.34 12.22
N LYS A 128 14.49 -17.19 12.25
CA LYS A 128 13.95 -17.74 13.50
C LYS A 128 14.90 -18.73 14.17
N MET A 129 15.60 -19.57 13.41
CA MET A 129 16.60 -20.49 13.97
C MET A 129 17.84 -19.77 14.51
N GLU A 130 18.28 -18.71 13.83
CA GLU A 130 19.43 -17.90 14.26
C GLU A 130 19.10 -16.99 15.46
N GLY A 131 17.83 -16.59 15.63
CA GLY A 131 17.36 -15.79 16.76
C GLY A 131 16.89 -16.58 17.99
N SER A 132 16.91 -17.92 17.95
CA SER A 132 16.41 -18.80 19.03
C SER A 132 17.53 -19.54 19.79
N SER A 133 18.77 -19.06 19.68
CA SER A 133 19.88 -19.47 20.55
C SER A 133 20.08 -18.44 21.66
N GLU A 134 19.25 -18.50 22.70
CA GLU A 134 19.56 -17.99 24.05
C GLU A 134 19.31 -19.09 25.08
#